data_AF-A0AAU4HSX0-F1
#
_entry.id   AF-A0AAU4HSX0-F1
#
_cell.length_a   1.000
_cell.length_b   1.000
_cell.length_c   1.000
_cell.angle_alpha   90.00
_cell.angle_beta   90.00
_cell.angle_gamma   90.00
#
_symmetry.space_group_name_H-M   'P 1'
#
loop_
_entity.id
_entity.type
_entity.pdbx_description
1 polymer ?
#
loop_
_entity_poly.entity_id
_entity_poly.type
_entity_poly.pdbx_seq_one_letter_code
_entity_poly.pdbx_strand_id
1 'polypeptide(L)' 'MEETMVPRRGLRIDLVPRGLPFALIGVAVAVLSECIGLSLWGVGPVALLIAVEMRIRRI' A
#
# COMPACT_ATOMS: atom_id res chain seq x y z
N MET A 1 17.12 20.57 -11.58
CA MET A 1 17.35 19.31 -12.30
C MET A 1 16.17 18.41 -12.00
N GLU A 2 15.19 18.38 -12.89
CA GLU A 2 14.07 17.42 -12.80
C GLU A 2 14.62 16.06 -13.19
N GLU A 3 14.70 15.13 -12.23
CA GLU A 3 15.02 13.73 -12.51
C GLU A 3 13.84 13.13 -13.28
N THR A 4 13.95 13.08 -14.60
CA THR A 4 12.98 12.41 -15.45
C THR A 4 13.09 10.91 -15.17
N MET A 5 12.11 10.36 -14.45
CA MET A 5 12.03 8.94 -14.11
C MET A 5 11.92 8.11 -15.40
N VAL A 6 13.05 7.63 -15.92
CA VAL A 6 13.07 6.78 -17.13
C VAL A 6 12.54 5.40 -16.75
N PRO A 7 11.42 4.93 -17.33
CA PRO A 7 10.93 3.59 -17.05
C PRO A 7 11.97 2.57 -17.56
N ARG A 8 12.66 1.87 -16.64
CA ARG A 8 13.57 0.77 -16.99
C ARG A 8 12.76 -0.29 -17.75
N ARG A 9 13.02 -0.43 -19.06
CA ARG A 9 12.33 -1.31 -20.03
C ARG A 9 12.38 -2.83 -19.75
N GLY A 10 12.72 -3.26 -18.54
CA GLY A 10 12.78 -4.68 -18.17
C GLY A 10 12.26 -4.99 -16.77
N LEU A 11 11.67 -4.02 -16.06
CA LEU A 11 11.11 -4.23 -14.72
C LEU A 11 9.69 -3.67 -14.68
N ARG A 12 8.70 -4.55 -14.61
CA ARG A 12 7.30 -4.18 -14.40
C ARG A 12 6.98 -4.31 -12.91
N ILE A 13 6.62 -3.19 -12.30
CA ILE A 13 6.11 -3.13 -10.93
C ILE A 13 4.60 -3.05 -11.04
N ASP A 14 3.90 -4.13 -10.74
CA ASP A 14 2.45 -4.14 -10.64
C ASP A 14 2.07 -4.02 -9.15
N LEU A 15 1.30 -3.00 -8.78
CA LEU A 15 0.62 -2.97 -7.47
C LEU A 15 -0.73 -3.66 -7.64
N VAL A 16 -0.88 -4.81 -7.00
CA VAL A 16 -2.13 -5.57 -7.05
C VAL A 16 -2.79 -5.52 -5.67
N PRO A 17 -4.08 -5.20 -5.57
CA PRO A 17 -4.82 -5.37 -4.33
C PRO A 17 -4.69 -6.83 -3.88
N ARG A 18 -4.11 -7.05 -2.69
CA ARG A 18 -4.04 -8.38 -2.08
C ARG A 18 -5.47 -8.88 -1.95
N GLY A 19 -5.71 -10.16 -2.20
CA GLY A 19 -7.05 -10.78 -2.06
C GLY A 19 -7.61 -10.79 -0.64
N LEU A 20 -7.05 -9.96 0.24
CA LEU A 20 -7.59 -9.65 1.55
C LEU A 20 -8.82 -8.74 1.36
N PRO A 21 -9.90 -8.99 2.12
CA PRO A 21 -11.05 -8.10 2.13
C PRO A 21 -10.64 -6.70 2.61
N PHE A 22 -10.56 -5.74 1.68
CA PHE A 22 -10.23 -4.34 1.97
C PHE A 22 -11.09 -3.74 3.08
N ALA A 23 -12.35 -4.16 3.16
CA ALA A 23 -13.26 -3.79 4.23
C ALA A 23 -12.73 -4.21 5.61
N LEU A 24 -12.18 -5.42 5.75
CA LEU A 24 -11.61 -5.88 7.01
C LEU A 24 -10.33 -5.13 7.38
N ILE A 25 -9.49 -4.77 6.39
CA ILE A 25 -8.32 -3.94 6.64
C ILE A 25 -8.75 -2.54 7.10
N GLY A 26 -9.72 -1.92 6.43
CA GLY A 26 -10.24 -0.61 6.82
C GLY A 26 -10.85 -0.61 8.23
N VAL A 27 -11.61 -1.64 8.57
CA VAL A 27 -12.20 -1.80 9.92
C VAL A 27 -11.10 -2.02 10.96
N ALA A 28 -10.13 -2.89 10.70
CA ALA A 28 -9.02 -3.13 11.62
C ALA A 28 -8.21 -1.85 11.88
N VAL A 29 -7.99 -1.05 10.84
CA VAL A 29 -7.27 0.23 10.94
C VAL A 29 -8.04 1.27 11.74
N ALA A 30 -9.35 1.37 11.52
CA ALA A 30 -10.20 2.25 12.31
C ALA A 30 -10.19 1.85 13.80
N VAL A 31 -10.28 0.55 14.08
CA VAL A 31 -10.21 0.03 15.45
C VAL A 31 -8.84 0.28 16.08
N LEU A 32 -7.73 0.02 15.36
CA LEU A 32 -6.39 0.32 15.87
C LEU A 32 -6.16 1.81 16.11
N SER A 33 -6.66 2.66 15.21
CA SER A 33 -6.57 4.12 15.32
C SER A 33 -7.28 4.60 16.59
N GLU A 34 -8.47 4.07 16.87
CA GLU A 34 -9.23 4.32 18.10
C GLU A 34 -8.47 3.82 19.34
N CYS A 35 -7.94 2.59 19.31
CA CYS A 35 -7.27 1.98 20.47
C CYS A 35 -5.93 2.65 20.83
N ILE A 36 -5.18 3.15 19.85
CA ILE A 36 -3.83 3.70 20.07
C ILE A 36 -3.86 5.24 20.08
N GLY A 37 -5.01 5.85 19.80
CA GLY A 37 -5.14 7.32 19.68
C GLY A 37 -4.32 7.90 18.52
N LEU A 38 -3.91 7.06 17.57
CA LEU A 38 -3.14 7.47 16.41
C LEU A 38 -4.11 7.94 15.33
N SER A 39 -3.84 9.08 14.71
CA SER A 39 -4.64 9.57 13.59
C SER A 39 -4.69 8.55 12.46
N LEU A 40 -5.87 8.38 11.84
CA LEU A 40 -6.09 7.55 10.66
C LEU A 40 -5.07 7.82 9.54
N TRP A 41 -4.56 9.06 9.48
CA TRP A 41 -3.52 9.48 8.54
C TRP A 41 -2.14 8.86 8.82
N GLY A 42 -1.84 8.50 10.06
CA GLY A 42 -0.61 7.78 10.41
C GLY A 42 -0.71 6.28 10.14
N VAL A 43 -1.90 5.70 10.29
CA VAL A 43 -2.12 4.24 10.16
C VAL A 43 -2.51 3.84 8.73
N GLY A 44 -3.16 4.73 7.99
CA GLY A 44 -3.63 4.50 6.62
C GLY A 44 -2.54 4.10 5.62
N PRO A 45 -1.38 4.77 5.56
CA PRO A 45 -0.30 4.39 4.66
C PRO A 45 0.23 2.98 4.95
N VAL A 46 0.38 2.63 6.23
CA VAL A 46 0.83 1.30 6.65
C VAL A 46 -0.19 0.23 6.27
N ALA A 47 -1.48 0.52 6.49
CA ALA A 47 -2.55 -0.36 6.08
C ALA A 47 -2.60 -0.59 4.57
N LEU A 48 -2.38 0.47 3.79
CA LEU A 48 -2.35 0.41 2.34
C LEU A 48 -1.19 -0.46 1.86
N LEU A 49 -0.01 -0.36 2.49
CA LEU A 49 1.14 -1.24 2.22
C LEU A 49 0.85 -2.72 2.53
N ILE A 50 0.02 -3.02 3.55
CA ILE A 50 -0.40 -4.38 3.87
C ILE A 50 -1.44 -4.90 2.86
N ALA A 51 -2.30 -4.00 2.39
CA ALA A 51 -3.39 -4.30 1.47
C ALA A 51 -2.94 -4.45 0.01
N VAL A 52 -1.77 -3.94 -0.36
CA VAL A 52 -1.22 -4.06 -1.72
C VAL A 52 -0.05 -5.04 -1.75
N GLU A 53 -0.07 -5.91 -2.75
CA GLU A 53 1.07 -6.76 -3.09
C GLU A 53 1.86 -6.09 -4.22
N MET A 54 3.14 -5.81 -3.98
CA MET A 54 4.04 -5.30 -5.00
C MET A 54 4.63 -6.48 -5.78
N ARG A 55 4.13 -6.71 -7.00
CA ARG A 55 4.67 -7.73 -7.89
C ARG A 55 5.71 -7.12 -8.80
N ILE A 56 6.96 -7.49 -8.57
CA ILE A 56 8.08 -7.10 -9.41
C ILE A 56 8.33 -8.23 -10.40
N ARG A 57 8.04 -7.99 -11.68
CA ARG A 57 8.31 -8.94 -12.77
C ARG A 57 9.39 -8.39 -13.68
N ARG A 58 10.40 -9.20 -13.94
CA ARG A 58 11.39 -8.93 -14.98
C ARG A 58 10.82 -9.41 -16.32
N ILE A 59 10.85 -8.53 -17.32
CA ILE A 59 10.39 -8.83 -18.69
C ILE A 59 11.57 -9.39 -19.48
#